data_AF-A0A2G5ZAR4-F1
#
_entry.id   AF-A0A2G5ZAR4-F1
#
_cell.length_a   1.000
_cell.length_b   1.000
_cell.length_c   1.000
_cell.angle_alpha   90.00
_cell.angle_beta   90.00
_cell.angle_gamma   90.00
#
_symmetry.space_group_name_H-M   'P 1'
#
loop_
_entity.id
_entity.type
_entity.pdbx_description
1 polymer ?
#
loop_
_entity_poly.entity_id
_entity_poly.type
_entity_poly.pdbx_seq_one_letter_code
_entity_poly.pdbx_strand_id
1 'polypeptide(L)' 'MVESIVEFFKNLPAKVCATCGTEIEEQHECYSNQCNHCNVK' A
#
# COMPACT_ATOMS: atom_id res chain seq x y z
N MET A 1 14.15 10.66 -14.46
CA MET A 1 14.83 11.44 -13.39
C MET A 1 13.71 11.97 -12.51
N VAL A 2 13.76 11.76 -11.19
CA VAL A 2 12.73 12.30 -10.29
C VAL A 2 13.02 13.78 -10.11
N GLU A 3 12.20 14.64 -10.70
CA GLU A 3 12.41 16.10 -10.73
C GLU A 3 12.20 16.75 -9.35
N SER A 4 11.34 16.15 -8.52
CA SER A 4 11.09 16.60 -7.16
C SER A 4 10.76 15.41 -6.26
N ILE A 5 11.51 15.27 -5.17
CA ILE A 5 11.27 14.20 -4.19
C ILE A 5 9.91 14.38 -3.49
N VAL A 6 9.45 15.62 -3.36
CA VAL A 6 8.14 15.95 -2.77
C VAL A 6 7.01 15.50 -3.69
N GLU A 7 7.15 15.69 -5.00
CA GLU A 7 6.16 15.20 -5.96
C GLU A 7 6.15 13.69 -6.06
N PHE A 8 7.30 13.03 -5.91
CA PHE A 8 7.35 11.57 -5.82
C PHE A 8 6.52 11.03 -4.66
N PHE A 9 6.70 11.59 -3.45
CA PHE A 9 5.93 11.15 -2.27
C PHE A 9 4.43 11.48 -2.38
N LYS A 10 4.07 12.61 -3.00
CA LYS A 10 2.65 12.97 -3.24
C LYS A 10 1.95 12.03 -4.22
N ASN A 11 2.70 11.46 -5.16
CA ASN A 11 2.18 10.56 -6.20
C ASN A 11 2.53 9.09 -5.90
N LEU A 12 2.84 8.73 -4.65
CA LEU A 12 3.04 7.35 -4.28
C LEU A 12 1.75 6.57 -4.55
N PRO A 13 1.83 5.44 -5.27
CA PRO A 13 0.66 4.61 -5.50
C PRO A 13 0.14 4.07 -4.17
N ALA A 14 -1.17 3.85 -4.10
CA ALA A 14 -1.77 3.21 -2.95
C ALA A 14 -1.20 1.80 -2.75
N LYS A 15 -1.18 1.37 -1.48
CA LYS A 15 -0.67 0.05 -1.12
C LYS A 15 -1.64 -1.02 -1.61
N VAL A 16 -1.12 -2.07 -2.25
CA VAL A 16 -1.93 -3.13 -2.85
C VAL A 16 -1.64 -4.47 -2.17
N CYS A 17 -2.69 -5.28 -1.96
CA CYS A 17 -2.57 -6.59 -1.33
C CYS A 17 -1.82 -7.55 -2.26
N ALA A 18 -0.78 -8.22 -1.72
CA ALA A 18 0.00 -9.21 -2.46
C ALA A 18 -0.80 -10.47 -2.85
N THR A 19 -1.93 -10.73 -2.19
CA THR A 19 -2.76 -11.91 -2.43
C THR A 19 -3.89 -11.65 -3.42
N CYS A 20 -4.68 -10.59 -3.21
CA CYS A 20 -5.87 -10.30 -4.01
C CYS A 20 -5.71 -9.12 -4.96
N GLY A 21 -4.63 -8.35 -4.87
CA GLY A 21 -4.39 -7.20 -5.74
C GLY A 21 -5.34 -6.01 -5.54
N THR A 22 -6.14 -6.02 -4.47
CA THR A 22 -6.99 -4.87 -4.11
C THR A 22 -6.20 -3.86 -3.29
N GLU A 23 -6.61 -2.59 -3.37
CA GLU A 23 -6.09 -1.54 -2.49
C GLU A 23 -6.29 -1.94 -1.01
N ILE A 24 -5.24 -1.76 -0.21
CA ILE A 24 -5.29 -2.00 1.22
C ILE A 24 -5.81 -0.72 1.87
N GLU A 25 -7.08 -0.73 2.29
CA GLU A 25 -7.60 0.28 3.21
C GLU A 25 -6.80 0.25 4.51
N GLU A 26 -6.45 1.45 4.99
CA GLU A 26 -5.61 1.76 6.17
C GLU A 26 -5.56 0.63 7.21
N GLN A 27 -4.35 0.12 7.42
CA GLN A 27 -4.05 -0.89 8.43
C GLN A 27 -3.27 -0.23 9.56
N HIS A 28 -3.57 -0.57 10.81
CA HIS A 28 -2.76 -0.13 11.95
C HIS A 28 -1.29 -0.60 11.81
N GLU A 29 -1.08 -1.70 11.08
CA GLU A 29 0.22 -2.30 10.80
C GLU A 29 0.70 -1.99 9.37
N CYS A 30 1.50 -0.93 9.22
CA CYS A 30 2.03 -0.49 7.92
C CYS A 30 2.95 -1.51 7.22
N TYR A 31 3.47 -2.53 7.92
CA TYR A 31 4.37 -3.55 7.37
C TYR A 31 3.68 -4.77 6.73
N SER A 32 2.37 -4.97 6.95
CA SER A 32 1.65 -6.11 6.35
C SER A 32 1.47 -5.91 4.84
N ASN A 33 1.82 -6.88 4.01
CA ASN A 33 1.56 -6.84 2.57
C ASN A 33 0.21 -7.49 2.18
N GLN A 34 -0.60 -7.90 3.16
CA GLN A 34 -1.91 -8.50 2.95
C GLN A 34 -3.01 -7.63 3.57
N CYS A 35 -4.15 -7.51 2.89
CA CYS A 35 -5.35 -6.85 3.43
C CYS A 35 -5.98 -7.68 4.55
N ASN A 36 -6.81 -7.06 5.40
CA ASN A 36 -7.52 -7.74 6.49
C ASN A 36 -8.35 -8.95 6.04
N HIS A 37 -8.91 -8.91 4.83
CA HIS A 37 -9.69 -10.02 4.28
C HIS A 37 -8.81 -11.23 3.91
N CYS A 38 -7.58 -11.01 3.45
CA CYS A 38 -6.65 -12.09 3.12
C CYS A 38 -5.83 -12.54 4.34
N ASN A 39 -5.64 -11.66 5.32
CA ASN A 39 -4.94 -11.93 6.58
C ASN A 39 -5.92 -12.46 7.65
N VAL A 40 -6.78 -13.40 7.26
CA VAL A 40 -7.67 -14.12 8.18
C VAL A 40 -7.01 -15.45 8.49
N LYS A 41 -6.73 -15.69 9.77
CA LYS A 41 -6.20 -16.97 10.25
C LYS A 41 -7.26 -18.06 10.25
#